data_AF-A0A090KVW7-F1
#
_entry.id   AF-A0A090KVW7-F1
#
_cell.length_a   1.000
_cell.length_b   1.000
_cell.length_c   1.000
_cell.angle_alpha   90.00
_cell.angle_beta   90.00
_cell.angle_gamma   90.00
#
_symmetry.space_group_name_H-M   'P 1'
#
loop_
_entity.id
_entity.type
_entity.pdbx_description
1 polymer ?
#
loop_
_entity_poly.entity_id
_entity_poly.type
_entity_poly.pdbx_seq_one_letter_code
_entity_poly.pdbx_strand_id
1 'polypeptide(L)'
;MNSTHFENLVQFGGKILGFDETETNELIKIYNESATTYTNRSIRILSDFIFDCELSRFAITFANVSTGSTYFYEYNRRSPINPWPKWTGAMHGDDLIDIFGIPFRHPEKYDEQIRQNEKDYSEHVMWAIGNFTTYGKTTNGWKKLDENNTEALEFNGELGEGKTTKHTNVTPSTCTEFNNLFIDYIKWRMYLKTLTTTAPDSL
;
A
#
# COMPACT_ATOMS: atom_id res chain seq x y z
N MET A 1 14.82 -11.19 -10.41
CA MET A 1 14.51 -10.18 -11.44
C MET A 1 15.79 -9.55 -11.97
N ASN A 2 15.89 -9.17 -13.24
CA ASN A 2 17.01 -8.38 -13.81
C ASN A 2 16.46 -7.06 -14.40
N SER A 3 17.34 -6.19 -14.93
CA SER A 3 16.94 -4.88 -15.49
C SER A 3 15.91 -5.02 -16.60
N THR A 4 16.19 -5.88 -17.59
CA THR A 4 15.31 -6.09 -18.74
C THR A 4 13.91 -6.54 -18.33
N HIS A 5 13.79 -7.47 -17.37
CA HIS A 5 12.49 -7.92 -16.90
C HIS A 5 11.73 -6.82 -16.14
N PHE A 6 12.44 -6.00 -15.35
CA PHE A 6 11.84 -4.86 -14.67
C PHE A 6 11.35 -3.80 -15.66
N GLU A 7 12.18 -3.41 -16.63
CA GLU A 7 11.81 -2.44 -17.67
C GLU A 7 10.60 -2.93 -18.47
N ASN A 8 10.57 -4.20 -18.88
CA ASN A 8 9.43 -4.79 -19.58
C ASN A 8 8.13 -4.73 -18.74
N LEU A 9 8.23 -4.95 -17.42
CA LEU A 9 7.10 -4.83 -16.51
C LEU A 9 6.57 -3.38 -16.46
N VAL A 10 7.47 -2.40 -16.33
CA VAL A 10 7.09 -0.98 -16.30
C VAL A 10 6.49 -0.56 -17.65
N GLN A 11 7.06 -0.99 -18.77
CA GLN A 11 6.53 -0.74 -20.10
C GLN A 11 5.14 -1.33 -20.30
N PHE A 12 4.91 -2.55 -19.81
CA PHE A 12 3.58 -3.15 -19.82
C PHE A 12 2.58 -2.32 -19.01
N GLY A 13 2.98 -1.84 -17.83
CA GLY A 13 2.20 -0.91 -17.02
C GLY A 13 1.89 0.41 -17.74
N GLY A 14 2.90 1.05 -18.32
CA GLY A 14 2.73 2.28 -19.12
C GLY A 14 1.76 2.08 -20.27
N LYS A 15 1.84 0.94 -20.97
CA LYS A 15 0.90 0.61 -22.05
C LYS A 15 -0.54 0.46 -21.56
N ILE A 16 -0.77 -0.16 -20.40
CA ILE A 16 -2.11 -0.25 -19.79
C ILE A 16 -2.67 1.15 -19.50
N LEU A 17 -1.82 2.07 -19.03
CA LEU A 17 -2.18 3.45 -18.73
C LEU A 17 -2.34 4.33 -19.98
N GLY A 18 -1.95 3.84 -21.15
CA GLY A 18 -1.94 4.61 -22.39
C GLY A 18 -0.88 5.72 -22.42
N PHE A 19 0.21 5.53 -21.67
CA PHE A 19 1.41 6.37 -21.69
C PHE A 19 2.19 6.17 -22.97
N ASP A 20 2.82 7.24 -23.45
CA ASP A 20 3.80 7.16 -24.53
C ASP A 20 5.21 6.86 -24.00
N GLU A 21 6.22 6.94 -24.87
CA GLU A 21 7.61 6.67 -24.51
C GLU A 21 8.13 7.63 -23.43
N THR A 22 7.72 8.90 -23.46
CA THR A 22 8.14 9.94 -22.52
C THR A 22 7.61 9.62 -21.13
N GLU A 23 6.31 9.38 -20.99
CA GLU A 23 5.73 9.08 -19.67
C GLU A 23 6.16 7.70 -19.17
N THR A 24 6.34 6.72 -20.06
CA THR A 24 6.86 5.40 -19.68
C THR A 24 8.30 5.49 -19.16
N ASN A 25 9.14 6.32 -19.77
CA ASN A 25 10.51 6.55 -19.30
C ASN A 25 10.54 7.25 -17.94
N GLU A 26 9.63 8.18 -17.68
CA GLU A 26 9.50 8.81 -16.37
C GLU A 26 9.02 7.81 -15.31
N LEU A 27 8.06 6.95 -15.66
CA LEU A 27 7.60 5.86 -14.80
C LEU A 27 8.76 4.90 -14.46
N ILE A 28 9.63 4.59 -15.41
CA ILE A 28 10.84 3.78 -15.15
C ILE A 28 11.72 4.46 -14.11
N LYS A 29 11.97 5.78 -14.21
CA LYS A 29 12.81 6.51 -13.24
C LYS A 29 12.24 6.45 -11.83
N ILE A 30 10.95 6.78 -11.66
CA ILE A 30 10.23 6.72 -10.38
C ILE A 30 10.49 5.38 -9.68
N TYR A 31 10.25 4.28 -10.40
CA TYR A 31 10.39 2.95 -9.80
C TYR A 31 11.83 2.43 -9.75
N ASN A 32 12.75 2.98 -10.52
CA ASN A 32 14.18 2.67 -10.42
C ASN A 32 14.77 3.17 -9.08
N GLU A 33 14.25 4.29 -8.56
CA GLU A 33 14.67 4.87 -7.28
C GLU A 33 13.97 4.24 -6.07
N SER A 34 12.86 3.53 -6.31
CA SER A 34 12.01 2.98 -5.24
C SER A 34 12.64 1.90 -4.35
N ALA A 35 13.65 1.18 -4.84
CA ALA A 35 14.35 0.15 -4.09
C ALA A 35 15.71 -0.18 -4.70
N THR A 36 16.54 -0.93 -3.97
CA THR A 36 17.90 -1.29 -4.39
C THR A 36 17.95 -2.44 -5.41
N THR A 37 17.01 -3.39 -5.35
CA THR A 37 17.00 -4.57 -6.23
C THR A 37 15.85 -4.51 -7.22
N TYR A 38 16.06 -5.01 -8.44
CA TYR A 38 14.99 -5.11 -9.44
C TYR A 38 13.79 -5.92 -8.96
N THR A 39 13.99 -6.89 -8.07
CA THR A 39 12.89 -7.65 -7.46
C THR A 39 12.03 -6.73 -6.59
N ASN A 40 12.64 -5.95 -5.69
CA ASN A 40 11.89 -5.05 -4.81
C ASN A 40 11.27 -3.87 -5.57
N ARG A 41 11.93 -3.36 -6.61
CA ARG A 41 11.35 -2.36 -7.51
C ARG A 41 10.10 -2.89 -8.21
N SER A 42 10.15 -4.14 -8.67
CA SER A 42 9.02 -4.81 -9.30
C SER A 42 7.88 -5.06 -8.32
N ILE A 43 8.19 -5.45 -7.07
CA ILE A 43 7.19 -5.57 -6.01
C ILE A 43 6.52 -4.22 -5.75
N ARG A 44 7.30 -3.13 -5.66
CA ARG A 44 6.78 -1.79 -5.38
C ARG A 44 5.83 -1.29 -6.47
N ILE A 45 6.20 -1.37 -7.76
CA ILE A 45 5.29 -0.96 -8.85
C ILE A 45 4.02 -1.81 -8.90
N LEU A 46 4.13 -3.13 -8.73
CA LEU A 46 2.96 -4.01 -8.72
C LEU A 46 2.03 -3.70 -7.54
N SER A 47 2.60 -3.45 -6.37
CA SER A 47 1.83 -3.11 -5.16
C SER A 47 1.15 -1.75 -5.29
N ASP A 48 1.87 -0.74 -5.81
CA ASP A 48 1.35 0.60 -6.07
C ASP A 48 0.20 0.60 -7.07
N PHE A 49 0.37 -0.11 -8.19
CA PHE A 49 -0.63 -0.14 -9.27
C PHE A 49 -1.89 -0.91 -8.91
N ILE A 50 -1.76 -2.01 -8.16
CA ILE A 50 -2.89 -2.90 -7.89
C ILE A 50 -3.61 -2.50 -6.60
N PHE A 51 -2.90 -1.96 -5.61
CA PHE A 51 -3.44 -1.72 -4.28
C PHE A 51 -3.15 -0.32 -3.75
N ASP A 52 -1.88 0.00 -3.49
CA ASP A 52 -1.53 1.01 -2.50
C ASP A 52 -1.94 2.42 -2.92
N CYS A 53 -1.72 2.82 -4.18
CA CYS A 53 -2.00 4.19 -4.60
C CYS A 53 -3.50 4.51 -4.62
N GLU A 54 -4.30 3.59 -5.17
CA GLU A 54 -5.76 3.77 -5.24
C GLU A 54 -6.40 3.64 -3.86
N LEU A 55 -5.94 2.68 -3.04
CA LEU A 55 -6.43 2.50 -1.68
C LEU A 55 -6.11 3.71 -0.79
N SER A 56 -4.88 4.23 -0.91
CA SER A 56 -4.45 5.44 -0.20
C SER A 56 -5.29 6.66 -0.58
N ARG A 57 -5.46 6.90 -1.89
CA ARG A 57 -6.30 7.99 -2.39
C ARG A 57 -7.74 7.86 -1.92
N PHE A 58 -8.30 6.65 -1.99
CA PHE A 58 -9.64 6.37 -1.49
C PHE A 58 -9.75 6.68 0.00
N ALA A 59 -8.82 6.22 0.82
CA ALA A 59 -8.85 6.41 2.26
C ALA A 59 -8.77 7.89 2.66
N ILE A 60 -7.88 8.67 2.04
CA ILE A 60 -7.77 10.12 2.30
C ILE A 60 -9.05 10.83 1.85
N THR A 61 -9.55 10.52 0.65
CA THR A 61 -10.79 11.11 0.15
C THR A 61 -11.96 10.79 1.07
N PHE A 62 -12.08 9.52 1.48
CA PHE A 62 -13.13 9.05 2.38
C PHE A 62 -13.03 9.71 3.75
N ALA A 63 -11.83 9.85 4.32
CA ALA A 63 -11.61 10.57 5.58
C ALA A 63 -12.07 12.03 5.53
N ASN A 64 -11.92 12.70 4.39
CA ASN A 64 -12.29 14.11 4.23
C ASN A 64 -13.80 14.32 4.03
N VAL A 65 -14.51 13.37 3.40
CA VAL A 65 -15.94 13.53 3.09
C VAL A 65 -16.87 12.79 4.04
N SER A 66 -16.35 11.81 4.79
CA SER A 66 -17.14 11.01 5.73
C SER A 66 -17.43 11.80 7.00
N THR A 67 -18.63 11.60 7.56
CA THR A 67 -18.97 12.08 8.91
C THR A 67 -18.40 11.17 10.00
N GLY A 68 -17.97 9.95 9.65
CA GLY A 68 -17.37 8.99 10.56
C GLY A 68 -15.85 9.16 10.67
N SER A 69 -15.28 8.68 11.77
CA SER A 69 -13.82 8.62 11.91
C SER A 69 -13.24 7.51 11.03
N THR A 70 -12.26 7.87 10.20
CA THR A 70 -11.51 6.94 9.36
C THR A 70 -10.17 6.61 10.01
N TYR A 71 -9.71 5.37 9.85
CA TYR A 71 -8.45 4.88 10.38
C TYR A 71 -7.79 3.99 9.32
N PHE A 72 -6.46 3.97 9.28
CA PHE A 72 -5.70 3.19 8.30
C PHE A 72 -4.61 2.40 9.01
N TYR A 73 -4.33 1.18 8.53
CA TYR A 73 -3.21 0.37 9.00
C TYR A 73 -2.39 -0.13 7.81
N GLU A 74 -1.08 -0.27 8.00
CA GLU A 74 -0.20 -1.00 7.10
C GLU A 74 0.20 -2.31 7.77
N TYR A 75 0.04 -3.43 7.08
CA TYR A 75 0.50 -4.72 7.58
C TYR A 75 1.88 -5.04 7.02
N ASN A 76 2.90 -4.93 7.87
CA ASN A 76 4.31 -5.08 7.49
C ASN A 76 5.00 -6.17 8.32
N ARG A 77 4.38 -7.36 8.34
CA ARG A 77 4.92 -8.51 9.07
C ARG A 77 4.79 -9.76 8.24
N ARG A 78 5.93 -10.38 7.91
CA ARG A 78 5.92 -11.71 7.31
C ARG A 78 5.53 -12.76 8.35
N SER A 79 4.46 -13.51 8.10
CA SER A 79 4.08 -14.63 8.97
C SER A 79 5.12 -15.75 8.91
N PRO A 80 5.47 -16.41 10.05
CA PRO A 80 6.41 -17.53 10.06
C PRO A 80 5.87 -18.77 9.32
N ILE A 81 4.55 -18.88 9.16
CA ILE A 81 3.90 -19.99 8.45
C ILE A 81 3.62 -19.69 6.97
N ASN A 82 4.07 -18.52 6.47
CA ASN A 82 3.87 -18.18 5.08
C ASN A 82 4.74 -19.10 4.18
N PRO A 83 4.14 -19.83 3.22
CA PRO A 83 4.84 -20.83 2.42
C PRO A 83 5.67 -20.24 1.27
N TRP A 84 5.50 -18.95 0.97
CA TRP A 84 6.19 -18.29 -0.13
C TRP A 84 7.68 -18.05 0.18
N PRO A 85 8.52 -17.88 -0.85
CA PRO A 85 9.93 -17.57 -0.63
C PRO A 85 10.12 -16.29 0.21
N LYS A 86 11.13 -16.26 1.08
CA LYS A 86 11.37 -15.13 2.02
C LYS A 86 11.43 -13.74 1.36
N TRP A 87 11.86 -13.65 0.11
CA TRP A 87 11.97 -12.39 -0.62
C TRP A 87 10.63 -11.71 -0.88
N THR A 88 9.51 -12.44 -0.78
CA THR A 88 8.17 -11.88 -1.01
C THR A 88 7.66 -11.04 0.16
N GLY A 89 8.37 -11.01 1.29
CA GLY A 89 7.98 -10.21 2.45
C GLY A 89 6.64 -10.64 3.06
N ALA A 90 5.86 -9.66 3.51
CA ALA A 90 4.45 -9.85 3.88
C ALA A 90 3.62 -9.95 2.59
N MET A 91 2.92 -11.08 2.41
CA MET A 91 2.09 -11.29 1.23
C MET A 91 0.70 -10.68 1.43
N HIS A 92 0.05 -10.33 0.33
CA HIS A 92 -1.36 -9.95 0.35
C HIS A 92 -2.19 -11.05 1.05
N GLY A 93 -2.95 -10.64 2.08
CA GLY A 93 -3.75 -11.53 2.92
C GLY A 93 -3.02 -12.13 4.13
N ASP A 94 -1.73 -11.85 4.35
CA ASP A 94 -1.03 -12.29 5.57
C ASP A 94 -1.61 -11.63 6.83
N ASP A 95 -2.24 -10.46 6.72
CA ASP A 95 -2.92 -9.77 7.81
C ASP A 95 -4.08 -10.60 8.39
N LEU A 96 -4.77 -11.37 7.54
CA LEU A 96 -5.87 -12.24 7.94
C LEU A 96 -5.43 -13.33 8.93
N ILE A 97 -4.15 -13.71 8.94
CA ILE A 97 -3.63 -14.74 9.84
C ILE A 97 -3.81 -14.30 11.31
N ASP A 98 -3.41 -13.08 11.61
CA ASP A 98 -3.47 -12.54 12.97
C ASP A 98 -4.88 -12.00 13.29
N ILE A 99 -5.58 -11.40 12.32
CA ILE A 99 -6.95 -10.90 12.49
C ILE A 99 -7.95 -12.03 12.82
N PHE A 100 -7.79 -13.21 12.24
CA PHE A 100 -8.68 -14.35 12.49
C PHE A 100 -8.16 -15.36 13.51
N GLY A 101 -7.08 -15.05 14.23
CA GLY A 101 -6.61 -15.90 15.33
C GLY A 101 -6.03 -17.24 14.86
N ILE A 102 -5.37 -17.30 13.70
CA ILE A 102 -4.79 -18.56 13.18
C ILE A 102 -3.79 -19.20 14.17
N PRO A 103 -2.94 -18.46 14.92
CA PRO A 103 -2.12 -19.06 15.98
C PRO A 103 -2.90 -19.80 17.08
N PHE A 104 -4.16 -19.41 17.34
CA PHE A 104 -5.05 -20.08 18.28
C PHE A 104 -5.80 -21.25 17.66
N ARG A 105 -6.25 -21.10 16.41
CA ARG A 105 -7.03 -22.12 15.69
C ARG A 105 -6.18 -23.27 15.15
N HIS A 106 -4.94 -22.97 14.79
CA HIS A 106 -3.99 -23.87 14.15
C HIS A 106 -2.59 -23.78 14.80
N PRO A 107 -2.47 -23.98 16.13
CA PRO A 107 -1.19 -23.87 16.83
C PRO A 107 -0.13 -24.86 16.35
N GLU A 108 -0.55 -25.98 15.75
CA GLU A 108 0.31 -27.00 15.17
C GLU A 108 1.16 -26.52 13.99
N LYS A 109 0.77 -25.40 13.36
CA LYS A 109 1.54 -24.81 12.25
C LYS A 109 2.79 -24.07 12.72
N TYR A 110 2.91 -23.80 14.02
CA TYR A 110 3.96 -22.96 14.59
C TYR A 110 4.92 -23.77 15.46
N ASP A 111 6.21 -23.47 15.31
CA ASP A 111 7.26 -24.01 16.16
C ASP A 111 6.97 -23.66 17.61
N GLU A 112 7.19 -24.63 18.51
CA GLU A 112 6.87 -24.50 19.93
C GLU A 112 7.53 -23.28 20.59
N GLN A 113 8.73 -22.93 20.15
CA GLN A 113 9.51 -21.80 20.68
C GLN A 113 8.90 -20.43 20.37
N ILE A 114 8.16 -20.28 19.27
CA ILE A 114 7.56 -19.00 18.86
C ILE A 114 6.04 -18.98 19.03
N ARG A 115 5.40 -20.14 19.15
CA ARG A 115 3.94 -20.29 19.16
C ARG A 115 3.24 -19.35 20.14
N GLN A 116 3.80 -19.16 21.35
CA GLN A 116 3.20 -18.25 22.32
C GLN A 116 3.29 -16.79 21.85
N ASN A 117 4.44 -16.35 21.34
CA ASN A 117 4.60 -15.00 20.80
C ASN A 117 3.65 -14.73 19.63
N GLU A 118 3.41 -15.73 18.78
CA GLU A 118 2.45 -15.63 17.67
C GLU A 118 1.01 -15.48 18.17
N LYS A 119 0.63 -16.22 19.22
CA LYS A 119 -0.67 -16.06 19.88
C LYS A 119 -0.81 -14.69 20.51
N ASP A 120 0.19 -14.23 21.25
CA ASP A 120 0.17 -12.93 21.91
C ASP A 120 0.03 -11.80 20.88
N TYR A 121 0.79 -11.85 19.78
CA TYR A 121 0.66 -10.85 18.72
C TYR A 121 -0.72 -10.89 18.05
N SER A 122 -1.21 -12.07 17.69
CA SER A 122 -2.53 -12.24 17.10
C SER A 122 -3.64 -11.76 18.04
N GLU A 123 -3.53 -12.00 19.33
CA GLU A 123 -4.46 -11.46 20.34
C GLU A 123 -4.50 -9.93 20.30
N HIS A 124 -3.35 -9.25 20.26
CA HIS A 124 -3.32 -7.79 20.17
C HIS A 124 -3.95 -7.25 18.88
N VAL A 125 -3.70 -7.92 17.74
CA VAL A 125 -4.34 -7.56 16.46
C VAL A 125 -5.85 -7.78 16.52
N MET A 126 -6.30 -8.93 17.05
CA MET A 126 -7.72 -9.22 17.25
C MET A 126 -8.39 -8.18 18.16
N TRP A 127 -7.74 -7.75 19.24
CA TRP A 127 -8.26 -6.69 20.11
C TRP A 127 -8.32 -5.34 19.39
N ALA A 128 -7.32 -4.98 18.59
CA ALA A 128 -7.32 -3.74 17.83
C ALA A 128 -8.51 -3.69 16.84
N ILE A 129 -8.69 -4.75 16.05
CA ILE A 129 -9.79 -4.84 15.08
C ILE A 129 -11.15 -5.01 15.77
N GLY A 130 -11.22 -5.84 16.82
CA GLY A 130 -12.45 -6.10 17.58
C GLY A 130 -12.98 -4.86 18.29
N ASN A 131 -12.10 -4.04 18.86
CA ASN A 131 -12.50 -2.77 19.48
C ASN A 131 -13.02 -1.78 18.44
N PHE A 132 -12.36 -1.68 17.29
CA PHE A 132 -12.82 -0.83 16.19
C PHE A 132 -14.22 -1.25 15.70
N THR A 133 -14.42 -2.54 15.44
CA THR A 133 -15.70 -3.06 14.94
C THR A 133 -16.83 -2.94 15.95
N THR A 134 -16.55 -3.09 17.25
CA THR A 134 -17.58 -3.04 18.30
C THR A 134 -17.97 -1.61 18.69
N TYR A 135 -16.98 -0.70 18.79
CA TYR A 135 -17.19 0.61 19.40
C TYR A 135 -16.94 1.79 18.45
N GLY A 136 -16.40 1.55 17.26
CA GLY A 136 -15.86 2.62 16.40
C GLY A 136 -14.66 3.33 17.02
N LYS A 137 -14.03 2.72 18.04
CA LYS A 137 -12.87 3.26 18.77
C LYS A 137 -11.67 2.35 18.55
N THR A 138 -10.52 2.96 18.36
CA THR A 138 -9.27 2.23 18.18
C THR A 138 -8.48 2.10 19.48
N THR A 139 -7.47 1.23 19.48
CA THR A 139 -6.50 1.09 20.56
C THR A 139 -5.56 2.31 20.62
N ASN A 140 -4.93 2.52 21.79
CA ASN A 140 -3.94 3.59 21.96
C ASN A 140 -2.87 3.53 20.86
N GLY A 141 -2.65 4.67 20.20
CA GLY A 141 -1.69 4.81 19.10
C GLY A 141 -2.26 4.62 17.70
N TRP A 142 -3.46 4.07 17.50
CA TRP A 142 -4.07 4.06 16.17
C TRP A 142 -4.79 5.39 15.92
N LYS A 143 -4.08 6.31 15.27
CA LYS A 143 -4.52 7.69 15.09
C LYS A 143 -5.61 7.77 14.01
N LYS A 144 -6.55 8.71 14.19
CA LYS A 144 -7.56 9.03 13.18
C LYS A 144 -6.88 9.62 11.94
N LEU A 145 -7.26 9.13 10.77
CA LEU A 145 -6.87 9.67 9.48
C LEU A 145 -7.67 10.95 9.19
N ASP A 146 -6.97 12.01 8.82
CA ASP A 146 -7.55 13.25 8.31
C ASP A 146 -6.56 13.99 7.40
N GLU A 147 -6.95 15.16 6.89
CA GLU A 147 -6.12 15.96 5.97
C GLU A 147 -4.76 16.40 6.56
N ASN A 148 -4.65 16.51 7.89
CA ASN A 148 -3.44 16.94 8.58
C ASN A 148 -2.65 15.75 9.15
N ASN A 149 -3.31 14.60 9.32
CA ASN A 149 -2.72 13.39 9.87
C ASN A 149 -2.91 12.20 8.92
N THR A 150 -1.88 11.95 8.09
CA THR A 150 -1.81 10.84 7.15
C THR A 150 -1.03 9.64 7.67
N GLU A 151 -1.02 9.43 8.99
CA GLU A 151 -0.34 8.30 9.63
C GLU A 151 -1.22 7.04 9.63
N ALA A 152 -0.67 5.95 9.12
CA ALA A 152 -1.20 4.60 9.28
C ALA A 152 -0.51 3.90 10.46
N LEU A 153 -1.26 3.12 11.24
CA LEU A 153 -0.67 2.25 12.26
C LEU A 153 0.00 1.04 11.60
N GLU A 154 1.25 0.76 11.94
CA GLU A 154 1.98 -0.36 11.37
C GLU A 154 1.81 -1.64 12.22
N PHE A 155 1.24 -2.68 11.62
CA PHE A 155 1.20 -4.03 12.17
C PHE A 155 2.48 -4.78 11.75
N ASN A 156 3.53 -4.63 12.55
CA ASN A 156 4.89 -5.11 12.28
C ASN A 156 5.37 -6.25 13.19
N GLY A 157 4.48 -6.86 13.98
CA GLY A 157 4.84 -7.89 14.96
C GLY A 157 5.10 -7.36 16.38
N GLU A 158 5.04 -6.05 16.59
CA GLU A 158 5.33 -5.40 17.88
C GLU A 158 4.12 -4.64 18.44
N LEU A 159 2.91 -5.16 18.28
CA LEU A 159 1.70 -4.58 18.88
C LEU A 159 1.47 -5.14 20.29
N GLY A 160 1.08 -4.30 21.26
CA GLY A 160 0.72 -4.71 22.62
C GLY A 160 1.23 -3.81 23.74
N GLU A 161 0.99 -4.20 24.98
CA GLU A 161 1.41 -3.42 26.16
C GLU A 161 2.95 -3.34 26.27
N GLY A 162 3.47 -2.16 26.59
CA GLY A 162 4.91 -1.90 26.69
C GLY A 162 5.65 -1.87 25.34
N LYS A 163 4.94 -1.99 24.21
CA LYS A 163 5.51 -1.86 22.87
C LYS A 163 5.28 -0.45 22.31
N THR A 164 6.27 0.06 21.60
CA THR A 164 6.16 1.34 20.89
C THR A 164 5.42 1.14 19.58
N THR A 165 4.28 1.80 19.42
CA THR A 165 3.54 1.81 18.15
C THR A 165 4.36 2.49 17.07
N LYS A 166 4.47 1.87 15.91
CA LYS A 166 5.09 2.49 14.72
C LYS A 166 4.03 2.97 13.75
N HIS A 167 4.39 4.01 13.03
CA HIS A 167 3.54 4.65 12.04
C HIS A 167 4.29 4.82 10.74
N THR A 168 3.53 4.77 9.67
CA THR A 168 3.96 4.93 8.28
C THR A 168 3.03 5.93 7.61
N ASN A 169 3.43 6.46 6.45
CA ASN A 169 2.54 7.34 5.71
C ASN A 169 1.53 6.49 4.93
N VAL A 170 0.25 6.89 4.95
CA VAL A 170 -0.81 6.25 4.16
C VAL A 170 -0.50 6.29 2.65
N THR A 171 0.22 7.29 2.18
CA THR A 171 0.62 7.42 0.77
C THR A 171 2.11 7.15 0.61
N PRO A 172 2.50 6.04 -0.05
CA PRO A 172 3.88 5.84 -0.46
C PRO A 172 4.39 7.01 -1.32
N SER A 173 5.67 7.37 -1.19
CA SER A 173 6.26 8.46 -1.99
C SER A 173 6.16 8.17 -3.50
N THR A 174 6.32 6.90 -3.88
CA THR A 174 6.14 6.42 -5.26
C THR A 174 4.73 6.65 -5.78
N CYS A 175 3.70 6.53 -4.93
CA CYS A 175 2.33 6.88 -5.32
C CYS A 175 2.15 8.38 -5.56
N THR A 176 2.85 9.22 -4.80
CA THR A 176 2.81 10.67 -5.00
C THR A 176 3.45 11.04 -6.34
N GLU A 177 4.63 10.51 -6.63
CA GLU A 177 5.34 10.72 -7.89
C GLU A 177 4.56 10.16 -9.09
N PHE A 178 4.02 8.95 -8.96
CA PHE A 178 3.15 8.34 -9.97
C PHE A 178 1.92 9.20 -10.26
N ASN A 179 1.24 9.69 -9.22
CA ASN A 179 0.06 10.54 -9.39
C ASN A 179 0.41 11.89 -10.05
N ASN A 180 1.57 12.48 -9.73
CA ASN A 180 2.04 13.70 -10.39
C ASN A 180 2.24 13.46 -11.90
N LEU A 181 2.93 12.39 -12.27
CA LEU A 181 3.10 11.98 -13.67
C LEU A 181 1.75 11.77 -14.36
N PHE A 182 0.83 11.06 -13.71
CA PHE A 182 -0.50 10.78 -14.26
C PHE A 182 -1.35 12.04 -14.45
N ILE A 183 -1.29 12.99 -13.50
CA ILE A 183 -1.97 14.29 -13.62
C ILE A 183 -1.40 15.09 -14.79
N ASP A 184 -0.08 15.14 -14.96
CA ASP A 184 0.55 15.89 -16.03
C ASP A 184 0.25 15.29 -17.40
N TYR A 185 0.22 13.95 -17.50
CA TYR A 185 -0.29 13.24 -18.66
C TYR A 185 -1.74 13.64 -19.01
N ILE A 186 -2.64 13.65 -18.02
CA ILE A 186 -4.04 14.06 -18.25
C ILE A 186 -4.12 15.50 -18.74
N LYS A 187 -3.43 16.43 -18.09
CA LYS A 187 -3.40 17.86 -18.48
C LYS A 187 -2.93 18.02 -19.91
N TRP A 188 -1.84 17.33 -20.29
CA TRP A 188 -1.30 17.36 -21.64
C TRP A 188 -2.31 16.82 -22.67
N ARG A 189 -2.95 15.69 -22.38
CA ARG A 189 -3.99 15.13 -23.25
C ARG A 189 -5.21 16.03 -23.37
N MET A 190 -5.61 16.73 -22.30
CA MET A 190 -6.67 17.72 -22.36
C MET A 190 -6.26 18.92 -23.24
N TYR A 191 -5.05 19.45 -23.08
CA TYR A 191 -4.52 20.54 -23.89
C TYR A 191 -4.49 20.18 -25.39
N LEU A 192 -3.99 19.00 -25.75
CA LEU A 192 -3.98 18.53 -27.14
C LEU A 192 -5.40 18.42 -27.74
N LYS A 193 -6.39 18.00 -26.94
CA LYS A 193 -7.79 18.01 -27.36
C LYS A 193 -8.28 19.43 -27.64
N THR A 194 -7.91 20.41 -26.82
CA THR A 194 -8.33 21.80 -27.06
C THR A 194 -7.75 22.37 -28.35
N LEU A 195 -6.48 22.11 -28.64
CA LEU A 195 -5.81 22.55 -29.88
C LEU A 195 -6.42 21.92 -31.14
N THR A 196 -6.87 20.68 -31.05
CA THR A 196 -7.48 19.96 -32.18
C THR A 196 -8.94 20.34 -32.41
N THR A 197 -9.65 20.84 -31.39
CA THR A 197 -11.02 21.38 -31.53
C THR A 197 -11.06 22.81 -32.04
N THR A 198 -9.96 23.56 -31.97
CA THR A 198 -9.83 24.90 -32.57
C THR A 198 -9.21 24.77 -33.97
N ALA A 199 -9.98 24.35 -34.97
CA ALA A 199 -9.63 24.57 -36.37
C ALA A 199 -10.22 25.92 -36.83
N PRO A 200 -9.53 26.66 -37.70
CA PRO A 200 -9.70 28.10 -37.87
C PRO A 200 -11.04 28.46 -38.51
N ASP A 201 -11.65 29.57 -38.06
CA ASP A 201 -12.71 30.25 -38.79
C ASP A 201 -12.26 30.41 -40.26
N SER A 202 -12.94 29.71 -41.15
CA SER A 202 -12.68 29.71 -42.58
C SER A 202 -13.24 31.00 -43.19
N LEU A 203 -12.32 31.80 -43.74
CA LEU A 203 -12.47 32.87 -44.76
C LEU A 203 -13.29 34.11 -44.39
#